data_AF-A0AAE7DM35-F1
#
_entry.id   AF-A0AAE7DM35-F1
#
_cell.length_a   1.000
_cell.length_b   1.000
_cell.length_c   1.000
_cell.angle_alpha   90.00
_cell.angle_beta   90.00
_cell.angle_gamma   90.00
#
_symmetry.space_group_name_H-M   'P 1'
#
loop_
_entity.id
_entity.type
_entity.pdbx_description
1 polymer ?
#
loop_
_entity_poly.entity_id
_entity_poly.type
_entity_poly.pdbx_seq_one_letter_code
_entity_poly.pdbx_strand_id
1 'polypeptide(L)'
;MFKLAGLTLAALTLSAAAHADVDLKLGSTERVTRLFAYPNNCNVICFRNWTLEQTVEHYLTQSVQRDGYSAAKVRVKTDNHQLYAEITGVPKGYDKPLAALLDAGDLAYNGAKKLNIDGKWAYSWYLFLPLGMALENRKSVELLHFPPDYSLTQAQDYLESATTDRWATLLVDNGIPAAQTPAYQTIIDIAPIAAPSSAGKDLEGVYDYFKDYQTTMVKEVSQNAKGAALPMVAFGAPVRNWIKAQYGVTVGVLGLATISPSAGVKVPVLGSNHPSYIWYAADPDSYTGPDAQAKADAAGLTVMGQDLSAACWQAGMGSKPGSDPSAQLKSCTQTWQVTQKAKTCELFYTSIRNLTPADAAAKCATPPVKSQLQQLQAPAPAPAVPAPHL
;
A
#
# COMPACT_ATOMS: atom_id res chain seq x y z
N MET A 1 -38.95 41.23 26.79
CA MET A 1 -38.82 39.88 26.22
C MET A 1 -37.46 39.76 25.54
N PHE A 2 -36.45 39.28 26.27
CA PHE A 2 -35.11 39.03 25.74
C PHE A 2 -34.95 37.54 25.45
N LYS A 3 -34.66 37.18 24.20
CA LYS A 3 -34.36 35.80 23.78
C LYS A 3 -32.87 35.53 24.02
N LEU A 4 -32.54 34.58 24.89
CA LEU A 4 -31.20 34.02 25.01
C LEU A 4 -30.94 33.02 23.87
N ALA A 5 -29.82 33.21 23.18
CA ALA A 5 -29.26 32.24 22.24
C ALA A 5 -28.59 31.10 23.00
N GLY A 6 -28.95 29.86 22.68
CA GLY A 6 -28.32 28.65 23.21
C GLY A 6 -27.03 28.35 22.46
N LEU A 7 -25.91 28.34 23.17
CA LEU A 7 -24.63 27.81 22.71
C LEU A 7 -24.62 26.29 22.88
N THR A 8 -24.47 25.56 21.78
CA THR A 8 -24.19 24.12 21.76
C THR A 8 -22.72 23.87 22.10
N LEU A 9 -22.47 23.28 23.28
CA LEU A 9 -21.15 22.79 23.66
C LEU A 9 -20.87 21.47 22.92
N ALA A 10 -19.92 21.47 21.97
CA ALA A 10 -19.38 20.24 21.40
C ALA A 10 -18.47 19.57 22.43
N ALA A 11 -18.85 18.36 22.88
CA ALA A 11 -18.04 17.57 23.78
C ALA A 11 -16.88 16.92 23.01
N LEU A 12 -15.66 17.44 23.17
CA LEU A 12 -14.44 16.72 22.82
C LEU A 12 -14.21 15.61 23.86
N THR A 13 -14.50 14.37 23.50
CA THR A 13 -14.07 13.20 24.27
C THR A 13 -12.58 12.97 24.03
N LEU A 14 -11.72 13.62 24.81
CA LEU A 14 -10.32 13.20 24.94
C LEU A 14 -10.29 11.86 25.69
N SER A 15 -10.19 10.77 24.94
CA SER A 15 -9.82 9.48 25.52
C SER A 15 -8.34 9.57 25.88
N ALA A 16 -8.03 9.82 27.15
CA ALA A 16 -6.68 9.68 27.67
C ALA A 16 -6.30 8.20 27.64
N ALA A 17 -5.68 7.75 26.54
CA ALA A 17 -5.01 6.46 26.53
C ALA A 17 -3.87 6.54 27.55
N ALA A 18 -3.81 5.59 28.49
CA ALA A 18 -2.68 5.48 29.38
C ALA A 18 -1.43 5.19 28.54
N HIS A 19 -0.56 6.19 28.40
CA HIS A 19 0.74 6.04 27.75
C HIS A 19 1.61 5.13 28.61
N ALA A 20 2.16 4.08 27.99
CA ALA A 20 3.12 3.21 28.62
C ALA A 20 4.46 3.34 27.89
N ASP A 21 5.55 3.14 28.63
CA ASP A 21 6.85 2.90 28.04
C ASP A 21 6.90 1.43 27.63
N VAL A 22 7.23 1.17 26.38
CA VAL A 22 7.37 -0.15 25.79
C VAL A 22 8.84 -0.44 25.57
N ASP A 23 9.37 -1.41 26.31
CA ASP A 23 10.72 -1.93 26.10
C ASP A 23 10.64 -3.27 25.38
N LEU A 24 10.99 -3.28 24.09
CA LEU A 24 10.97 -4.48 23.26
C LEU A 24 12.40 -4.94 22.97
N LYS A 25 12.69 -6.20 23.28
CA LYS A 25 13.90 -6.89 22.80
C LYS A 25 13.73 -7.23 21.32
N LEU A 26 14.50 -6.56 20.45
CA LEU A 26 14.47 -6.76 19.01
C LEU A 26 15.26 -8.01 18.58
N GLY A 27 16.22 -8.46 19.40
CA GLY A 27 17.01 -9.68 19.19
C GLY A 27 18.49 -9.40 19.02
N SER A 28 19.24 -10.38 18.49
CA SER A 28 20.69 -10.23 18.26
C SER A 28 20.99 -9.17 17.20
N THR A 29 22.20 -8.60 17.26
CA THR A 29 22.71 -7.72 16.18
C THR A 29 22.54 -8.36 14.81
N GLU A 30 22.90 -9.64 14.65
CA GLU A 30 22.73 -10.37 13.38
C GLU A 30 21.27 -10.42 12.90
N ARG A 31 20.32 -10.75 13.80
CA ARG A 31 18.89 -10.79 13.46
C ARG A 31 18.40 -9.40 13.04
N VAL A 32 18.77 -8.36 13.77
CA VAL A 32 18.28 -7.02 13.46
C VAL A 32 18.91 -6.49 12.17
N THR A 33 20.20 -6.77 11.93
CA THR A 33 20.88 -6.47 10.66
C THR A 33 20.13 -7.04 9.46
N ARG A 34 19.78 -8.33 9.48
CA ARG A 34 19.06 -8.97 8.35
C ARG A 34 17.64 -8.43 8.16
N LEU A 35 16.88 -8.21 9.26
CA LEU A 35 15.46 -7.83 9.16
C LEU A 35 15.28 -6.35 8.77
N PHE A 36 16.26 -5.50 9.08
CA PHE A 36 16.27 -4.08 8.69
C PHE A 36 17.11 -3.80 7.44
N ALA A 37 17.51 -4.86 6.73
CA ALA A 37 18.32 -4.81 5.52
C ALA A 37 19.66 -4.05 5.67
N TYR A 38 20.21 -3.95 6.88
CA TYR A 38 21.38 -3.13 7.16
C TYR A 38 22.69 -3.79 6.67
N PRO A 39 23.65 -3.02 6.12
CA PRO A 39 23.50 -1.64 5.66
C PRO A 39 22.65 -1.61 4.37
N ASN A 40 21.70 -0.67 4.32
CA ASN A 40 20.69 -0.62 3.26
C ASN A 40 20.88 0.53 2.25
N ASN A 41 21.93 1.35 2.40
CA ASN A 41 22.24 2.44 1.46
C ASN A 41 23.76 2.75 1.38
N CYS A 42 24.59 1.73 1.64
CA CYS A 42 26.03 1.85 1.65
C CYS A 42 26.70 0.86 0.70
N ASN A 43 27.74 1.33 0.01
CA ASN A 43 28.78 0.49 -0.57
C ASN A 43 30.13 0.94 0.00
N VAL A 44 31.10 1.32 -0.85
CA VAL A 44 32.36 1.97 -0.40
C VAL A 44 32.07 3.34 0.26
N ILE A 45 31.01 4.01 -0.19
CA ILE A 45 30.51 5.28 0.36
C ILE A 45 29.06 5.07 0.77
N CYS A 46 28.71 5.49 1.98
CA CYS A 46 27.33 5.49 2.48
C CYS A 46 26.59 6.74 2.02
N PHE A 47 25.42 6.56 1.40
CA PHE A 47 24.52 7.69 1.14
C PHE A 47 24.00 8.29 2.45
N ARG A 48 23.65 7.43 3.42
CA ARG A 48 23.38 7.81 4.82
C ARG A 48 24.19 6.91 5.74
N ASN A 49 25.21 7.48 6.38
CA ASN A 49 26.09 6.73 7.28
C ASN A 49 25.45 6.50 8.66
N TRP A 50 24.31 5.82 8.69
CA TRP A 50 23.60 5.47 9.91
C TRP A 50 24.20 4.24 10.57
N THR A 51 24.15 4.20 11.91
CA THR A 51 24.36 2.94 12.63
C THR A 51 23.14 2.02 12.47
N LEU A 52 23.27 0.77 12.91
CA LEU A 52 22.14 -0.16 12.95
C LEU A 52 21.01 0.41 13.82
N GLU A 53 21.34 0.96 14.99
CA GLU A 53 20.38 1.56 15.92
C GLU A 53 19.63 2.72 15.28
N GLN A 54 20.34 3.63 14.58
CA GLN A 54 19.71 4.76 13.88
C GLN A 54 18.79 4.29 12.75
N THR A 55 19.18 3.25 12.01
CA THR A 55 18.36 2.67 10.95
C THR A 55 17.06 2.09 11.52
N VAL A 56 17.15 1.34 12.61
CA VAL A 56 15.99 0.76 13.29
C VAL A 56 15.11 1.85 13.88
N GLU A 57 15.71 2.82 14.59
CA GLU A 57 15.01 3.95 15.21
C GLU A 57 14.22 4.76 14.18
N HIS A 58 14.78 4.97 12.99
CA HIS A 58 14.12 5.63 11.87
C HIS A 58 12.81 4.93 11.45
N TYR A 59 12.86 3.64 11.12
CA TYR A 59 11.66 2.90 10.70
C TYR A 59 10.63 2.76 11.82
N LEU A 60 11.08 2.55 13.06
CA LEU A 60 10.16 2.48 14.20
C LEU A 60 9.50 3.85 14.48
N THR A 61 10.24 4.94 14.29
CA THR A 61 9.69 6.31 14.38
C THR A 61 8.63 6.56 13.31
N GLN A 62 8.87 6.13 12.06
CA GLN A 62 7.84 6.20 11.01
C GLN A 62 6.58 5.42 11.41
N SER A 63 6.74 4.23 11.98
CA SER A 63 5.60 3.37 12.37
C SER A 63 4.71 4.07 13.40
N VAL A 64 5.29 4.59 14.50
CA VAL A 64 4.51 5.28 15.55
C VAL A 64 3.85 6.57 15.04
N GLN A 65 4.53 7.29 14.14
CA GLN A 65 3.96 8.50 13.51
C GLN A 65 2.77 8.17 12.61
N ARG A 66 2.86 7.09 11.83
CA ARG A 66 1.80 6.63 10.92
C ARG A 66 0.63 5.99 11.65
N ASP A 67 0.87 5.46 12.83
CA ASP A 67 -0.19 5.11 13.78
C ASP A 67 -0.86 6.33 14.43
N GLY A 68 -0.36 7.55 14.20
CA GLY A 68 -0.92 8.79 14.72
C GLY A 68 -0.47 9.16 16.13
N TYR A 69 0.56 8.48 16.66
CA TYR A 69 1.15 8.79 17.98
C TYR A 69 2.19 9.91 17.84
N SER A 70 1.72 11.13 17.58
CA SER A 70 2.59 12.30 17.30
C SER A 70 3.53 12.70 18.44
N ALA A 71 3.21 12.33 19.68
CA ALA A 71 4.06 12.56 20.85
C ALA A 71 4.99 11.38 21.18
N ALA A 72 4.91 10.28 20.42
CA ALA A 72 5.73 9.11 20.68
C ALA A 72 7.21 9.39 20.41
N LYS A 73 8.07 8.74 21.20
CA LYS A 73 9.52 8.78 21.01
C LYS A 73 10.03 7.37 20.95
N VAL A 74 10.92 7.12 20.00
CA VAL A 74 11.61 5.84 19.85
C VAL A 74 13.08 6.06 20.17
N ARG A 75 13.66 5.12 20.89
CA ARG A 75 15.10 5.01 21.08
C ARG A 75 15.54 3.58 20.88
N VAL A 76 16.61 3.37 20.10
CA VAL A 76 17.19 2.03 19.94
C VAL A 76 18.56 1.98 20.61
N LYS A 77 18.81 0.91 21.37
CA LYS A 77 20.07 0.70 22.08
C LYS A 77 20.57 -0.72 21.86
N THR A 78 21.89 -0.87 21.87
CA THR A 78 22.55 -2.17 21.90
C THR A 78 23.14 -2.40 23.28
N ASP A 79 22.87 -3.56 23.86
CA ASP A 79 23.51 -4.07 25.07
C ASP A 79 23.83 -5.56 24.90
N ASN A 80 25.06 -5.97 25.19
CA ASN A 80 25.52 -7.37 25.10
C ASN A 80 25.14 -8.07 23.77
N HIS A 81 25.38 -7.42 22.63
CA HIS A 81 25.03 -7.90 21.27
C HIS A 81 23.52 -8.14 21.04
N GLN A 82 22.67 -7.53 21.85
CA GLN A 82 21.22 -7.52 21.68
C GLN A 82 20.74 -6.08 21.49
N LEU A 83 19.79 -5.88 20.59
CA LEU A 83 19.15 -4.60 20.38
C LEU A 83 17.80 -4.55 21.10
N TYR A 84 17.50 -3.37 21.63
CA TYR A 84 16.27 -3.05 22.34
C TYR A 84 15.69 -1.76 21.77
N ALA A 85 14.37 -1.71 21.61
CA ALA A 85 13.62 -0.50 21.31
C ALA A 85 12.87 -0.05 22.55
N GLU A 86 13.12 1.19 22.97
CA GLU A 86 12.34 1.91 23.99
C GLU A 86 11.37 2.82 23.23
N ILE A 87 10.07 2.54 23.33
CA ILE A 87 9.01 3.31 22.67
C ILE A 87 8.10 3.92 23.74
N THR A 88 8.08 5.24 23.82
CA THR A 88 7.25 5.99 24.77
C THR A 88 6.13 6.71 24.05
N GLY A 89 5.05 7.07 24.76
CA GLY A 89 3.92 7.79 24.17
C GLY A 89 2.97 6.92 23.33
N VAL A 90 3.08 5.59 23.42
CA VAL A 90 2.23 4.60 22.75
C VAL A 90 1.36 3.84 23.77
N PRO A 91 0.27 3.16 23.36
CA PRO A 91 -0.52 2.36 24.28
C PRO A 91 0.24 1.10 24.74
N LYS A 92 -0.14 0.59 25.91
CA LYS A 92 0.34 -0.70 26.40
C LYS A 92 0.00 -1.81 25.39
N GLY A 93 0.99 -2.60 25.00
CA GLY A 93 0.81 -3.69 24.04
C GLY A 93 1.26 -3.35 22.62
N TYR A 94 1.76 -2.13 22.35
CA TYR A 94 2.30 -1.74 21.05
C TYR A 94 3.50 -2.60 20.61
N ASP A 95 4.19 -3.25 21.56
CA ASP A 95 5.23 -4.25 21.30
C ASP A 95 4.73 -5.44 20.46
N LYS A 96 3.45 -5.82 20.60
CA LYS A 96 2.91 -7.03 19.99
C LYS A 96 2.88 -6.99 18.46
N PRO A 97 2.27 -5.98 17.80
CA PRO A 97 2.27 -5.93 16.35
C PRO A 97 3.69 -5.77 15.78
N LEU A 98 4.60 -5.09 16.50
CA LEU A 98 6.00 -5.00 16.10
C LEU A 98 6.71 -6.35 16.19
N ALA A 99 6.56 -7.08 17.31
CA ALA A 99 7.10 -8.42 17.46
C ALA A 99 6.57 -9.37 16.37
N ALA A 100 5.27 -9.33 16.10
CA ALA A 100 4.64 -10.13 15.05
C ALA A 100 5.23 -9.85 13.65
N LEU A 101 5.49 -8.58 13.32
CA LEU A 101 6.15 -8.20 12.06
C LEU A 101 7.58 -8.79 11.99
N LEU A 102 8.36 -8.68 13.06
CA LEU A 102 9.74 -9.18 13.08
C LEU A 102 9.80 -10.71 13.05
N ASP A 103 8.87 -11.38 13.71
CA ASP A 103 8.77 -12.84 13.71
C ASP A 103 8.35 -13.35 12.32
N ALA A 104 7.41 -12.66 11.65
CA ALA A 104 7.13 -12.92 10.23
C ALA A 104 8.37 -12.66 9.36
N GLY A 105 9.14 -11.62 9.68
CA GLY A 105 10.41 -11.30 9.02
C GLY A 105 11.43 -12.42 9.07
N ASP A 106 11.49 -13.20 10.15
CA ASP A 106 12.35 -14.38 10.22
C ASP A 106 11.93 -15.46 9.22
N LEU A 107 10.63 -15.63 8.97
CA LEU A 107 10.12 -16.52 7.92
C LEU A 107 10.54 -16.02 6.53
N ALA A 108 10.45 -14.70 6.29
CA ALA A 108 10.88 -14.10 5.02
C ALA A 108 12.38 -14.29 4.79
N TYR A 109 13.21 -14.11 5.83
CA TYR A 109 14.64 -14.37 5.76
C TYR A 109 14.96 -15.83 5.43
N ASN A 110 14.27 -16.79 6.05
CA ASN A 110 14.44 -18.21 5.74
C ASN A 110 14.10 -18.50 4.27
N GLY A 111 13.01 -17.90 3.77
CA GLY A 111 12.62 -17.95 2.36
C GLY A 111 13.69 -17.39 1.43
N ALA A 112 14.18 -16.18 1.69
CA ALA A 112 15.24 -15.53 0.93
C ALA A 112 16.54 -16.33 0.93
N LYS A 113 16.94 -16.86 2.09
CA LYS A 113 18.13 -17.73 2.22
C LYS A 113 18.00 -18.98 1.37
N LYS A 114 16.83 -19.64 1.38
CA LYS A 114 16.58 -20.81 0.53
C LYS A 114 16.57 -20.43 -0.95
N LEU A 115 15.95 -19.31 -1.32
CA LEU A 115 15.94 -18.81 -2.70
C LEU A 115 17.36 -18.58 -3.24
N ASN A 116 18.24 -18.03 -2.40
CA ASN A 116 19.65 -17.82 -2.74
C ASN A 116 20.43 -19.14 -2.86
N ILE A 117 20.23 -20.10 -1.94
CA ILE A 117 20.84 -21.43 -2.02
C ILE A 117 20.46 -22.14 -3.34
N ASP A 118 19.21 -21.96 -3.77
CA ASP A 118 18.71 -22.53 -5.01
C ASP A 118 19.16 -21.75 -6.27
N GLY A 119 20.01 -20.73 -6.12
CA GLY A 119 20.62 -19.96 -7.22
C GLY A 119 19.67 -18.96 -7.90
N LYS A 120 18.56 -18.59 -7.25
CA LYS A 120 17.51 -17.73 -7.82
C LYS A 120 17.49 -16.32 -7.25
N TRP A 121 18.36 -16.00 -6.30
CA TRP A 121 18.49 -14.65 -5.77
C TRP A 121 19.36 -13.79 -6.69
N ALA A 122 18.83 -12.68 -7.19
CA ALA A 122 19.63 -11.77 -7.99
C ALA A 122 20.58 -10.95 -7.10
N TYR A 123 21.77 -10.65 -7.61
CA TYR A 123 22.80 -9.91 -6.85
C TYR A 123 22.31 -8.53 -6.35
N SER A 124 21.45 -7.86 -7.13
CA SER A 124 20.91 -6.53 -6.81
C SER A 124 19.71 -6.54 -5.85
N TRP A 125 19.26 -7.72 -5.41
CA TRP A 125 18.08 -7.84 -4.56
C TRP A 125 18.43 -7.75 -3.08
N TYR A 126 17.54 -7.11 -2.32
CA TYR A 126 17.61 -7.01 -0.86
C TYR A 126 16.34 -7.58 -0.24
N LEU A 127 16.45 -8.39 0.81
CA LEU A 127 15.28 -8.70 1.65
C LEU A 127 14.81 -7.38 2.27
N PHE A 128 13.56 -7.01 2.04
CA PHE A 128 12.99 -5.77 2.58
C PHE A 128 11.59 -6.03 3.10
N LEU A 129 11.45 -5.94 4.43
CA LEU A 129 10.16 -6.02 5.10
C LEU A 129 9.44 -4.67 5.01
N PRO A 130 8.10 -4.63 5.12
CA PRO A 130 7.30 -3.39 5.14
C PRO A 130 7.50 -2.59 6.43
N LEU A 131 8.74 -2.16 6.64
CA LEU A 131 9.20 -1.39 7.80
C LEU A 131 8.65 0.03 7.72
N GLY A 132 8.36 0.62 8.88
CA GLY A 132 7.78 1.95 8.92
C GLY A 132 6.29 1.99 8.62
N MET A 133 5.59 0.88 8.41
CA MET A 133 4.13 0.89 8.24
C MET A 133 3.39 1.23 9.54
N ALA A 134 2.15 1.70 9.43
CA ALA A 134 1.23 1.70 10.57
C ALA A 134 1.06 0.25 11.08
N LEU A 135 1.26 0.03 12.38
CA LEU A 135 1.26 -1.30 13.01
C LEU A 135 -0.05 -1.58 13.73
N GLU A 136 -0.63 -0.58 14.39
CA GLU A 136 -1.80 -0.74 15.25
C GLU A 136 -3.05 -0.07 14.68
N ASN A 137 -2.95 1.20 14.30
CA ASN A 137 -4.07 2.06 13.87
C ASN A 137 -4.36 1.96 12.37
N ARG A 138 -4.14 0.76 11.83
CA ARG A 138 -4.39 0.39 10.43
C ARG A 138 -5.87 0.49 10.07
N LYS A 139 -6.15 0.99 8.88
CA LYS A 139 -7.49 1.15 8.31
C LYS A 139 -7.76 0.16 7.19
N SER A 140 -6.73 -0.24 6.46
CA SER A 140 -6.82 -1.23 5.38
C SER A 140 -5.46 -1.86 5.12
N VAL A 141 -5.47 -2.92 4.32
CA VAL A 141 -4.27 -3.65 3.89
C VAL A 141 -4.13 -3.57 2.37
N GLU A 142 -2.90 -3.37 1.90
CA GLU A 142 -2.54 -3.36 0.49
C GLU A 142 -1.65 -4.57 0.20
N LEU A 143 -2.12 -5.49 -0.65
CA LEU A 143 -1.27 -6.56 -1.14
C LEU A 143 -0.62 -6.11 -2.45
N LEU A 144 0.70 -6.05 -2.44
CA LEU A 144 1.53 -5.64 -3.57
C LEU A 144 2.47 -6.77 -3.99
N HIS A 145 3.09 -6.56 -5.15
CA HIS A 145 3.99 -7.53 -5.74
C HIS A 145 5.34 -7.54 -4.99
N PHE A 146 6.06 -6.43 -5.03
CA PHE A 146 7.35 -6.21 -4.37
C PHE A 146 7.64 -4.71 -4.23
N PRO A 147 8.47 -4.28 -3.26
CA PRO A 147 8.88 -2.89 -3.13
C PRO A 147 9.99 -2.54 -4.14
N PRO A 148 10.01 -1.31 -4.70
CA PRO A 148 11.15 -0.87 -5.49
C PRO A 148 12.37 -0.61 -4.59
N ASP A 149 13.55 -0.91 -5.12
CA ASP A 149 14.84 -0.79 -4.44
C ASP A 149 15.16 0.63 -3.94
N TYR A 150 14.70 1.67 -4.62
CA TYR A 150 14.94 3.05 -4.21
C TYR A 150 14.16 3.44 -2.93
N SER A 151 13.03 2.79 -2.62
CA SER A 151 12.33 3.00 -1.35
C SER A 151 13.19 2.55 -0.17
N LEU A 152 13.99 1.49 -0.37
CA LEU A 152 15.02 1.08 0.57
C LEU A 152 16.24 2.01 0.47
N THR A 153 16.93 1.99 -0.66
CA THR A 153 18.31 2.49 -0.79
C THR A 153 18.45 4.01 -0.81
N GLN A 154 17.40 4.74 -1.20
CA GLN A 154 17.43 6.21 -1.31
C GLN A 154 16.49 6.87 -0.31
N ALA A 155 15.22 6.46 -0.31
CA ALA A 155 14.21 7.07 0.54
C ALA A 155 14.36 6.67 2.01
N GLN A 156 14.72 5.41 2.29
CA GLN A 156 14.53 4.79 3.61
C GLN A 156 13.08 4.93 4.07
N ASP A 157 12.15 4.85 3.14
CA ASP A 157 10.73 4.98 3.40
C ASP A 157 9.97 4.11 2.41
N TYR A 158 9.31 3.11 2.95
CA TYR A 158 8.56 2.13 2.18
C TYR A 158 7.34 2.75 1.46
N LEU A 159 6.81 3.87 1.97
CA LEU A 159 5.71 4.60 1.31
C LEU A 159 6.20 5.68 0.35
N GLU A 160 7.51 5.86 0.18
CA GLU A 160 8.07 6.78 -0.81
C GLU A 160 8.36 6.02 -2.10
N SER A 161 7.36 6.01 -2.99
CA SER A 161 7.44 5.42 -4.32
C SER A 161 6.37 5.99 -5.24
N ALA A 162 6.62 5.99 -6.55
CA ALA A 162 5.61 6.43 -7.52
C ALA A 162 4.28 5.66 -7.34
N THR A 163 4.37 4.35 -7.06
CA THR A 163 3.22 3.47 -6.80
C THR A 163 2.40 3.94 -5.59
N THR A 164 3.06 4.13 -4.45
CA THR A 164 2.43 4.47 -3.16
C THR A 164 1.98 5.92 -3.09
N ASP A 165 2.76 6.85 -3.67
CA ASP A 165 2.43 8.29 -3.73
C ASP A 165 1.20 8.54 -4.59
N ARG A 166 1.12 7.87 -5.74
CA ARG A 166 -0.08 7.92 -6.58
C ARG A 166 -1.29 7.40 -5.81
N TRP A 167 -1.17 6.25 -5.16
CA TRP A 167 -2.30 5.68 -4.44
C TRP A 167 -2.75 6.56 -3.26
N ALA A 168 -1.80 7.18 -2.53
CA ALA A 168 -2.07 8.18 -1.51
C ALA A 168 -2.89 9.36 -2.09
N THR A 169 -2.54 9.84 -3.28
CA THR A 169 -3.27 10.92 -3.98
C THR A 169 -4.72 10.50 -4.27
N LEU A 170 -4.94 9.27 -4.73
CA LEU A 170 -6.29 8.75 -4.98
C LEU A 170 -7.11 8.59 -3.69
N LEU A 171 -6.48 8.24 -2.57
CA LEU A 171 -7.15 8.24 -1.26
C LEU A 171 -7.55 9.66 -0.85
N VAL A 172 -6.72 10.66 -1.12
CA VAL A 172 -7.04 12.08 -0.89
C VAL A 172 -8.21 12.55 -1.75
N ASP A 173 -8.23 12.19 -3.04
CA ASP A 173 -9.36 12.48 -3.94
C ASP A 173 -10.67 11.83 -3.43
N ASN A 174 -10.56 10.77 -2.62
CA ASN A 174 -11.68 10.09 -1.96
C ASN A 174 -11.94 10.57 -0.52
N GLY A 175 -11.38 11.71 -0.13
CA GLY A 175 -11.68 12.40 1.12
C GLY A 175 -10.88 11.93 2.33
N ILE A 176 -9.87 11.08 2.16
CA ILE A 176 -8.92 10.77 3.24
C ILE A 176 -7.95 11.95 3.40
N PRO A 177 -7.79 12.55 4.59
CA PRO A 177 -6.78 13.58 4.79
C PRO A 177 -5.38 13.05 4.47
N ALA A 178 -4.54 13.84 3.79
CA ALA A 178 -3.19 13.41 3.38
C ALA A 178 -2.36 12.84 4.55
N ALA A 179 -2.43 13.48 5.73
CA ALA A 179 -1.73 13.01 6.93
C ALA A 179 -2.23 11.64 7.47
N GLN A 180 -3.38 11.15 6.99
CA GLN A 180 -3.99 9.89 7.41
C GLN A 180 -3.88 8.78 6.35
N THR A 181 -3.45 9.08 5.11
CA THR A 181 -3.32 8.04 4.07
C THR A 181 -2.38 6.90 4.46
N PRO A 182 -1.27 7.10 5.22
CA PRO A 182 -0.39 5.99 5.60
C PRO A 182 -1.10 4.88 6.38
N ALA A 183 -2.13 5.21 7.17
CA ALA A 183 -2.91 4.21 7.91
C ALA A 183 -3.75 3.31 7.00
N TYR A 184 -4.01 3.73 5.76
CA TYR A 184 -4.69 2.92 4.75
C TYR A 184 -3.71 2.08 3.91
N GLN A 185 -2.43 2.44 3.93
CA GLN A 185 -1.40 1.85 3.08
C GLN A 185 -0.51 0.86 3.83
N THR A 186 -1.06 0.05 4.74
CA THR A 186 -0.28 -1.05 5.34
C THR A 186 -0.05 -2.13 4.30
N ILE A 187 1.20 -2.26 3.84
CA ILE A 187 1.56 -3.13 2.72
C ILE A 187 1.96 -4.54 3.18
N ILE A 188 1.55 -5.54 2.40
CA ILE A 188 2.15 -6.88 2.36
C ILE A 188 2.62 -7.14 0.94
N ASP A 189 3.92 -7.35 0.76
CA ASP A 189 4.45 -7.80 -0.52
C ASP A 189 4.47 -9.32 -0.61
N ILE A 190 4.00 -9.87 -1.74
CA ILE A 190 4.12 -11.30 -2.00
C ILE A 190 5.58 -11.70 -2.27
N ALA A 191 6.44 -10.77 -2.66
CA ALA A 191 7.88 -10.93 -2.63
C ALA A 191 8.48 -9.78 -1.79
N PRO A 192 8.86 -10.00 -0.52
CA PRO A 192 9.48 -8.96 0.32
C PRO A 192 10.94 -8.72 -0.10
N ILE A 193 11.13 -8.36 -1.37
CA ILE A 193 12.41 -8.19 -2.04
C ILE A 193 12.43 -6.79 -2.65
N ALA A 194 13.26 -5.90 -2.10
CA ALA A 194 13.62 -4.65 -2.76
C ALA A 194 14.40 -4.97 -4.04
N ALA A 195 13.80 -4.63 -5.18
CA ALA A 195 14.33 -4.89 -6.51
C ALA A 195 14.08 -3.70 -7.45
N PRO A 196 14.80 -3.58 -8.59
CA PRO A 196 14.49 -2.56 -9.58
C PRO A 196 13.01 -2.61 -9.98
N SER A 197 12.38 -1.44 -10.21
CA SER A 197 10.93 -1.37 -10.52
C SER A 197 10.52 -2.15 -11.78
N SER A 198 11.46 -2.50 -12.65
CA SER A 198 11.26 -3.34 -13.83
C SER A 198 11.39 -4.85 -13.59
N ALA A 199 11.79 -5.29 -12.39
CA ALA A 199 12.14 -6.68 -12.07
C ALA A 199 10.92 -7.62 -11.90
N GLY A 200 9.69 -7.13 -12.13
CA GLY A 200 8.48 -7.92 -11.86
C GLY A 200 8.43 -9.27 -12.58
N LYS A 201 8.98 -9.36 -13.80
CA LYS A 201 9.09 -10.63 -14.52
C LYS A 201 10.12 -11.58 -13.90
N ASP A 202 11.22 -11.04 -13.39
CA ASP A 202 12.32 -11.84 -12.81
C ASP A 202 11.92 -12.45 -11.46
N LEU A 203 10.89 -11.89 -10.81
CA LEU A 203 10.32 -12.41 -9.57
C LEU A 203 9.28 -13.52 -9.80
N GLU A 204 8.92 -13.84 -11.04
CA GLU A 204 8.00 -14.95 -11.30
C GLU A 204 8.59 -16.28 -10.81
N GLY A 205 7.78 -17.06 -10.09
CA GLY A 205 8.20 -18.36 -9.55
C GLY A 205 9.03 -18.28 -8.26
N VAL A 206 9.23 -17.10 -7.67
CA VAL A 206 9.90 -16.96 -6.36
C VAL A 206 8.92 -16.89 -5.19
N TYR A 207 7.63 -16.61 -5.43
CA TYR A 207 6.66 -16.31 -4.37
C TYR A 207 6.50 -17.43 -3.34
N ASP A 208 6.55 -18.69 -3.75
CA ASP A 208 6.35 -19.83 -2.85
C ASP A 208 7.44 -19.95 -1.78
N TYR A 209 8.62 -19.38 -2.00
CA TYR A 209 9.68 -19.31 -0.98
C TYR A 209 9.26 -18.46 0.22
N PHE A 210 8.31 -17.54 0.04
CA PHE A 210 7.83 -16.61 1.05
C PHE A 210 6.44 -16.96 1.58
N LYS A 211 5.90 -18.15 1.26
CA LYS A 211 4.53 -18.56 1.63
C LYS A 211 4.21 -18.40 3.11
N ASP A 212 5.11 -18.86 3.98
CA ASP A 212 4.89 -18.80 5.43
C ASP A 212 4.90 -17.36 5.92
N TYR A 213 5.78 -16.51 5.39
CA TYR A 213 5.77 -15.07 5.65
C TYR A 213 4.46 -14.42 5.20
N GLN A 214 4.06 -14.64 3.94
CA GLN A 214 2.90 -13.98 3.35
C GLN A 214 1.61 -14.32 4.10
N THR A 215 1.38 -15.61 4.37
CA THR A 215 0.17 -16.06 5.08
C THR A 215 0.15 -15.61 6.54
N THR A 216 1.33 -15.57 7.20
CA THR A 216 1.48 -15.00 8.54
C THR A 216 1.15 -13.51 8.54
N MET A 217 1.75 -12.73 7.63
CA MET A 217 1.45 -11.30 7.50
C MET A 217 -0.03 -11.05 7.26
N VAL A 218 -0.65 -11.77 6.31
CA VAL A 218 -2.09 -11.60 6.05
C VAL A 218 -2.91 -11.88 7.32
N LYS A 219 -2.59 -12.92 8.08
CA LYS A 219 -3.26 -13.21 9.34
C LYS A 219 -3.07 -12.10 10.37
N GLU A 220 -1.84 -11.62 10.58
CA GLU A 220 -1.52 -10.66 11.65
C GLU A 220 -1.96 -9.22 11.32
N VAL A 221 -2.02 -8.85 10.04
CA VAL A 221 -2.33 -7.46 9.63
C VAL A 221 -3.74 -7.23 9.10
N SER A 222 -4.50 -8.29 8.78
CA SER A 222 -5.89 -8.15 8.30
C SER A 222 -6.93 -8.01 9.41
N GLN A 223 -6.51 -7.76 10.65
CA GLN A 223 -7.39 -7.48 11.77
C GLN A 223 -6.86 -6.28 12.56
N ASN A 224 -7.77 -5.50 13.15
CA ASN A 224 -7.38 -4.49 14.14
C ASN A 224 -7.17 -5.12 15.53
N ALA A 225 -6.69 -4.33 16.49
CA ALA A 225 -6.46 -4.78 17.87
C ALA A 225 -7.72 -5.33 18.58
N LYS A 226 -8.93 -5.02 18.08
CA LYS A 226 -10.21 -5.54 18.58
C LYS A 226 -10.67 -6.81 17.85
N GLY A 227 -9.86 -7.35 16.93
CA GLY A 227 -10.16 -8.54 16.15
C GLY A 227 -11.09 -8.32 14.95
N ALA A 228 -11.53 -7.09 14.68
CA ALA A 228 -12.36 -6.81 13.51
C ALA A 228 -11.50 -6.86 12.24
N ALA A 229 -12.02 -7.52 11.20
CA ALA A 229 -11.33 -7.63 9.92
C ALA A 229 -11.17 -6.25 9.26
N LEU A 230 -9.99 -6.02 8.68
CA LEU A 230 -9.68 -4.86 7.88
C LEU A 230 -9.87 -5.19 6.39
N PRO A 231 -10.36 -4.26 5.56
CA PRO A 231 -10.47 -4.48 4.12
C PRO A 231 -9.10 -4.57 3.47
N MET A 232 -9.02 -5.35 2.40
CA MET A 232 -7.79 -5.60 1.65
C MET A 232 -7.96 -5.24 0.18
N VAL A 233 -6.95 -4.58 -0.40
CA VAL A 233 -6.87 -4.33 -1.85
C VAL A 233 -5.73 -5.16 -2.44
N ALA A 234 -6.04 -5.92 -3.49
CA ALA A 234 -5.12 -6.80 -4.20
C ALA A 234 -4.69 -6.17 -5.53
N PHE A 235 -3.46 -5.66 -5.58
CA PHE A 235 -2.94 -4.85 -6.68
C PHE A 235 -2.20 -5.70 -7.72
N GLY A 236 -2.63 -5.63 -8.98
CA GLY A 236 -1.91 -6.27 -10.08
C GLY A 236 -2.21 -7.75 -10.26
N ALA A 237 -1.77 -8.31 -11.39
CA ALA A 237 -2.09 -9.69 -11.73
C ALA A 237 -1.36 -10.74 -10.87
N PRO A 238 -0.05 -10.59 -10.56
CA PRO A 238 0.67 -11.52 -9.69
C PRO A 238 0.01 -11.70 -8.32
N VAL A 239 -0.41 -10.60 -7.70
CA VAL A 239 -1.09 -10.63 -6.39
C VAL A 239 -2.45 -11.32 -6.48
N ARG A 240 -3.27 -11.00 -7.49
CA ARG A 240 -4.59 -11.65 -7.63
C ARG A 240 -4.45 -13.15 -7.91
N ASN A 241 -3.43 -13.55 -8.66
CA ASN A 241 -3.09 -14.96 -8.87
C ASN A 241 -2.61 -15.63 -7.57
N TRP A 242 -1.80 -14.92 -6.78
CA TRP A 242 -1.37 -15.38 -5.46
C TRP A 242 -2.57 -15.62 -4.52
N ILE A 243 -3.54 -14.71 -4.48
CA ILE A 243 -4.78 -14.89 -3.70
C ILE A 243 -5.53 -16.15 -4.13
N LYS A 244 -5.64 -16.40 -5.44
CA LYS A 244 -6.25 -17.63 -5.96
C LYS A 244 -5.48 -18.87 -5.52
N ALA A 245 -4.15 -18.84 -5.56
CA ALA A 245 -3.31 -19.95 -5.16
C ALA A 245 -3.41 -20.25 -3.65
N GLN A 246 -3.41 -19.22 -2.80
CA GLN A 246 -3.41 -19.42 -1.34
C GLN A 246 -4.80 -19.63 -0.74
N TYR A 247 -5.82 -18.99 -1.29
CA TYR A 247 -7.17 -18.96 -0.70
C TYR A 247 -8.26 -19.56 -1.61
N GLY A 248 -7.92 -19.98 -2.84
CA GLY A 248 -8.87 -20.60 -3.76
C GLY A 248 -9.89 -19.64 -4.38
N VAL A 249 -9.78 -18.32 -4.14
CA VAL A 249 -10.73 -17.32 -4.65
C VAL A 249 -10.15 -16.54 -5.83
N THR A 250 -10.97 -16.34 -6.87
CA THR A 250 -10.58 -15.51 -8.01
C THR A 250 -11.12 -14.10 -7.81
N VAL A 251 -10.26 -13.10 -7.99
CA VAL A 251 -10.62 -11.69 -7.86
C VAL A 251 -10.09 -10.93 -9.08
N GLY A 252 -10.97 -10.21 -9.78
CA GLY A 252 -10.63 -9.37 -10.93
C GLY A 252 -10.49 -7.90 -10.53
N VAL A 253 -10.12 -7.03 -11.47
CA VAL A 253 -10.16 -5.57 -11.26
C VAL A 253 -11.61 -5.15 -10.99
N LEU A 254 -11.83 -4.44 -9.88
CA LEU A 254 -13.16 -4.15 -9.32
C LEU A 254 -14.02 -5.40 -9.05
N GLY A 255 -13.38 -6.56 -8.88
CA GLY A 255 -14.02 -7.78 -8.39
C GLY A 255 -13.90 -7.87 -6.87
N LEU A 256 -14.94 -8.39 -6.21
CA LEU A 256 -14.92 -8.67 -4.78
C LEU A 256 -14.70 -10.16 -4.53
N ALA A 257 -13.94 -10.45 -3.48
CA ALA A 257 -13.79 -11.78 -2.91
C ALA A 257 -13.79 -11.68 -1.37
N THR A 258 -13.77 -12.84 -0.72
CA THR A 258 -13.56 -12.93 0.72
C THR A 258 -12.55 -14.03 0.98
N ILE A 259 -11.54 -13.73 1.80
CA ILE A 259 -10.56 -14.73 2.26
C ILE A 259 -10.75 -14.98 3.76
N SER A 260 -10.28 -16.14 4.22
CA SER A 260 -10.28 -16.53 5.63
C SER A 260 -8.87 -16.86 6.07
N PRO A 261 -8.11 -15.88 6.60
CA PRO A 261 -6.72 -16.10 7.00
C PRO A 261 -6.59 -16.88 8.31
N SER A 262 -7.66 -16.94 9.10
CA SER A 262 -7.78 -17.77 10.28
C SER A 262 -9.25 -18.15 10.49
N ALA A 263 -9.49 -19.19 11.30
CA ALA A 263 -10.84 -19.67 11.57
C ALA A 263 -11.71 -18.55 12.15
N GLY A 264 -12.90 -18.34 11.56
CA GLY A 264 -13.85 -17.31 12.00
C GLY A 264 -13.56 -15.90 11.50
N VAL A 265 -12.42 -15.66 10.85
CA VAL A 265 -12.07 -14.35 10.27
C VAL A 265 -12.45 -14.31 8.80
N LYS A 266 -13.14 -13.24 8.39
CA LYS A 266 -13.54 -12.99 7.00
C LYS A 266 -13.05 -11.62 6.58
N VAL A 267 -12.11 -11.60 5.66
CA VAL A 267 -11.50 -10.38 5.14
C VAL A 267 -12.09 -10.08 3.77
N PRO A 268 -12.77 -8.94 3.57
CA PRO A 268 -13.22 -8.55 2.25
C PRO A 268 -12.02 -8.09 1.42
N VAL A 269 -11.91 -8.63 0.20
CA VAL A 269 -10.83 -8.33 -0.74
C VAL A 269 -11.41 -7.70 -1.99
N LEU A 270 -10.85 -6.57 -2.41
CA LEU A 270 -11.10 -5.96 -3.71
C LEU A 270 -9.87 -6.15 -4.61
N GLY A 271 -10.07 -6.64 -5.84
CA GLY A 271 -9.00 -6.62 -6.84
C GLY A 271 -8.91 -5.26 -7.51
N SER A 272 -7.69 -4.78 -7.74
CA SER A 272 -7.40 -3.51 -8.40
C SER A 272 -6.34 -3.68 -9.49
N ASN A 273 -6.23 -2.72 -10.41
CA ASN A 273 -5.02 -2.58 -11.22
C ASN A 273 -3.83 -2.35 -10.29
N HIS A 274 -2.62 -2.70 -10.71
CA HIS A 274 -1.43 -2.21 -10.02
C HIS A 274 -1.40 -0.67 -10.12
N PRO A 275 -1.04 0.11 -9.08
CA PRO A 275 -1.13 1.57 -9.13
C PRO A 275 -0.29 2.19 -10.27
N SER A 276 0.81 1.53 -10.64
CA SER A 276 1.67 1.95 -11.76
C SER A 276 1.17 1.57 -13.15
N TYR A 277 0.17 0.69 -13.26
CA TYR A 277 -0.33 0.20 -14.54
C TYR A 277 -0.85 1.33 -15.43
N ILE A 278 -1.35 2.42 -14.84
CA ILE A 278 -1.88 3.56 -15.57
C ILE A 278 -0.84 4.19 -16.52
N TRP A 279 0.44 4.22 -16.16
CA TRP A 279 1.47 4.82 -17.01
C TRP A 279 1.72 4.01 -18.28
N TYR A 280 1.58 2.68 -18.19
CA TYR A 280 1.67 1.79 -19.34
C TYR A 280 0.38 1.80 -20.17
N ALA A 281 -0.78 1.72 -19.51
CA ALA A 281 -2.07 1.77 -20.19
C ALA A 281 -2.26 3.10 -20.96
N ALA A 282 -1.73 4.19 -20.41
CA ALA A 282 -1.76 5.51 -21.00
C ALA A 282 -0.54 5.82 -21.88
N ASP A 283 0.37 4.89 -22.15
CA ASP A 283 1.50 5.17 -23.04
C ASP A 283 1.09 5.02 -24.51
N PRO A 284 1.16 6.07 -25.35
CA PRO A 284 0.91 5.96 -26.79
C PRO A 284 1.78 4.90 -27.47
N ASP A 285 3.02 4.67 -27.01
CA ASP A 285 3.94 3.70 -27.59
C ASP A 285 3.49 2.25 -27.36
N SER A 286 2.54 2.03 -26.45
CA SER A 286 1.90 0.73 -26.23
C SER A 286 0.84 0.40 -27.29
N TYR A 287 0.54 1.29 -28.24
CA TYR A 287 -0.51 1.12 -29.25
C TYR A 287 0.00 1.37 -30.68
N THR A 288 -0.62 0.70 -31.66
CA THR A 288 -0.29 0.86 -33.09
C THR A 288 -1.35 1.66 -33.83
N GLY A 289 -0.92 2.42 -34.83
CA GLY A 289 -1.78 3.15 -35.77
C GLY A 289 -1.84 4.66 -35.53
N PRO A 290 -2.42 5.44 -36.46
CA PRO A 290 -2.49 6.89 -36.37
C PRO A 290 -3.35 7.40 -35.18
N ASP A 291 -4.13 6.52 -34.55
CA ASP A 291 -4.99 6.78 -33.41
C ASP A 291 -4.40 6.29 -32.07
N ALA A 292 -3.11 5.93 -32.03
CA ALA A 292 -2.43 5.40 -30.84
C ALA A 292 -2.62 6.29 -29.59
N GLN A 293 -2.43 7.61 -29.72
CA GLN A 293 -2.68 8.56 -28.64
C GLN A 293 -4.12 8.49 -28.10
N ALA A 294 -5.11 8.39 -28.99
CA ALA A 294 -6.51 8.35 -28.60
C ALA A 294 -6.86 7.04 -27.88
N LYS A 295 -6.26 5.92 -28.29
CA LYS A 295 -6.37 4.62 -27.61
C LYS A 295 -5.73 4.65 -26.23
N ALA A 296 -4.53 5.21 -26.11
CA ALA A 296 -3.83 5.37 -24.85
C ALA A 296 -4.60 6.28 -23.87
N ASP A 297 -5.14 7.40 -24.34
CA ASP A 297 -6.00 8.27 -23.53
C ASP A 297 -7.26 7.52 -23.07
N ALA A 298 -7.93 6.77 -23.95
CA ALA A 298 -9.12 5.99 -23.59
C ALA A 298 -8.82 4.91 -22.53
N ALA A 299 -7.72 4.19 -22.68
CA ALA A 299 -7.28 3.19 -21.72
C ALA A 299 -6.88 3.84 -20.38
N GLY A 300 -6.13 4.92 -20.42
CA GLY A 300 -5.74 5.69 -19.24
C GLY A 300 -6.94 6.25 -18.46
N LEU A 301 -7.96 6.78 -19.16
CA LEU A 301 -9.22 7.23 -18.57
C LEU A 301 -9.98 6.08 -17.88
N THR A 302 -10.04 4.92 -18.54
CA THR A 302 -10.69 3.72 -17.99
C THR A 302 -9.97 3.25 -16.72
N VAL A 303 -8.64 3.14 -16.75
CA VAL A 303 -7.82 2.76 -15.59
C VAL A 303 -7.97 3.79 -14.46
N MET A 304 -7.95 5.09 -14.76
CA MET A 304 -8.18 6.13 -13.76
C MET A 304 -9.55 5.96 -13.06
N GLY A 305 -10.61 5.70 -13.82
CA GLY A 305 -11.94 5.46 -13.28
C GLY A 305 -12.00 4.21 -12.38
N GLN A 306 -11.29 3.15 -12.77
CA GLN A 306 -11.16 1.92 -11.97
C GLN A 306 -10.39 2.18 -10.66
N ASP A 307 -9.24 2.83 -10.74
CA ASP A 307 -8.37 3.07 -9.60
C ASP A 307 -9.03 4.02 -8.58
N LEU A 308 -9.69 5.09 -9.04
CA LEU A 308 -10.49 5.97 -8.18
C LEU A 308 -11.63 5.22 -7.48
N SER A 309 -12.27 4.27 -8.19
CA SER A 309 -13.33 3.45 -7.61
C SER A 309 -12.80 2.48 -6.55
N ALA A 310 -11.61 1.91 -6.76
CA ALA A 310 -10.96 1.03 -5.81
C ALA A 310 -10.42 1.77 -4.58
N ALA A 311 -9.79 2.93 -4.76
CA ALA A 311 -9.36 3.81 -3.68
C ALA A 311 -10.57 4.32 -2.86
N CYS A 312 -11.68 4.67 -3.50
CA CYS A 312 -12.94 4.99 -2.84
C CYS A 312 -13.46 3.85 -1.96
N TRP A 313 -13.39 2.62 -2.48
CA TRP A 313 -13.82 1.44 -1.73
C TRP A 313 -12.95 1.22 -0.49
N GLN A 314 -11.64 1.30 -0.65
CA GLN A 314 -10.68 1.19 0.45
C GLN A 314 -10.90 2.29 1.50
N ALA A 315 -11.03 3.54 1.07
CA ALA A 315 -11.29 4.68 1.93
C ALA A 315 -12.57 4.48 2.77
N GLY A 316 -13.68 4.10 2.13
CA GLY A 316 -14.96 3.88 2.81
C GLY A 316 -14.95 2.68 3.75
N MET A 317 -14.43 1.53 3.29
CA MET A 317 -14.36 0.32 4.10
C MET A 317 -13.42 0.48 5.29
N GLY A 318 -12.29 1.17 5.12
CA GLY A 318 -11.30 1.39 6.18
C GLY A 318 -11.72 2.48 7.17
N SER A 319 -12.45 3.49 6.71
CA SER A 319 -13.03 4.52 7.59
C SER A 319 -14.14 3.95 8.48
N LYS A 320 -14.90 2.98 7.97
CA LYS A 320 -16.06 2.40 8.67
C LYS A 320 -16.02 0.86 8.60
N PRO A 321 -15.29 0.21 9.53
CA PRO A 321 -15.25 -1.24 9.63
C PRO A 321 -16.66 -1.85 9.73
N GLY A 322 -16.88 -2.97 9.04
CA GLY A 322 -18.18 -3.65 8.98
C GLY A 322 -19.17 -3.08 7.96
N SER A 323 -18.76 -2.10 7.15
CA SER A 323 -19.54 -1.66 5.98
C SER A 323 -19.75 -2.81 4.99
N ASP A 324 -20.85 -2.77 4.22
CA ASP A 324 -21.13 -3.78 3.19
C ASP A 324 -20.20 -3.58 1.97
N PRO A 325 -19.32 -4.56 1.64
CA PRO A 325 -18.35 -4.40 0.56
C PRO A 325 -18.97 -4.15 -0.81
N SER A 326 -20.11 -4.80 -1.09
CA SER A 326 -20.78 -4.74 -2.40
C SER A 326 -21.47 -3.40 -2.61
N ALA A 327 -22.18 -2.91 -1.60
CA ALA A 327 -22.83 -1.60 -1.60
C ALA A 327 -21.79 -0.48 -1.71
N GLN A 328 -20.68 -0.58 -0.96
CA GLN A 328 -19.59 0.38 -1.04
C GLN A 328 -19.00 0.42 -2.47
N LEU A 329 -18.70 -0.74 -3.07
CA LEU A 329 -18.12 -0.80 -4.41
C LEU A 329 -19.08 -0.25 -5.46
N LYS A 330 -20.36 -0.61 -5.37
CA LYS A 330 -21.39 -0.08 -6.28
C LYS A 330 -21.51 1.43 -6.18
N SER A 331 -21.47 1.98 -4.97
CA SER A 331 -21.48 3.43 -4.75
C SER A 331 -20.25 4.09 -5.35
N CYS A 332 -19.06 3.53 -5.14
CA CYS A 332 -17.81 4.08 -5.64
C CYS A 332 -17.71 4.06 -7.17
N THR A 333 -18.10 2.96 -7.80
CA THR A 333 -18.15 2.83 -9.27
C THR A 333 -19.18 3.78 -9.87
N GLN A 334 -20.35 3.93 -9.25
CA GLN A 334 -21.36 4.93 -9.66
C GLN A 334 -20.80 6.35 -9.55
N THR A 335 -20.08 6.66 -8.48
CA THR A 335 -19.46 7.98 -8.29
C THR A 335 -18.46 8.27 -9.39
N TRP A 336 -17.42 7.46 -9.54
CA TRP A 336 -16.29 7.83 -10.39
C TRP A 336 -16.50 7.55 -11.87
N GLN A 337 -17.25 6.50 -12.21
CA GLN A 337 -17.40 6.10 -13.62
C GLN A 337 -18.69 6.63 -14.26
N VAL A 338 -19.62 7.19 -13.47
CA VAL A 338 -20.91 7.68 -13.97
C VAL A 338 -21.15 9.15 -13.60
N THR A 339 -21.26 9.48 -12.30
CA THR A 339 -21.69 10.83 -11.88
C THR A 339 -20.56 11.86 -11.93
N GLN A 340 -19.34 11.46 -11.57
CA GLN A 340 -18.14 12.29 -11.54
C GLN A 340 -17.13 11.98 -12.66
N LYS A 341 -17.56 11.35 -13.75
CA LYS A 341 -16.68 11.01 -14.89
C LYS A 341 -15.91 12.20 -15.48
N ALA A 342 -16.45 13.42 -15.38
CA ALA A 342 -15.74 14.64 -15.77
C ALA A 342 -14.53 14.90 -14.84
N LYS A 343 -14.67 14.68 -13.53
CA LYS A 343 -13.58 14.81 -12.58
C LYS A 343 -12.53 13.71 -12.77
N THR A 344 -12.95 12.47 -13.04
CA THR A 344 -12.05 11.38 -13.45
C THR A 344 -11.20 11.78 -14.65
N CYS A 345 -11.82 12.43 -15.65
CA CYS A 345 -11.12 12.93 -16.82
C CYS A 345 -10.09 14.01 -16.48
N GLU A 346 -10.48 15.00 -15.68
CA GLU A 346 -9.58 16.07 -15.27
C GLU A 346 -8.39 15.52 -14.49
N LEU A 347 -8.63 14.62 -13.52
CA LEU A 347 -7.57 13.98 -12.73
C LEU A 347 -6.61 13.17 -13.62
N PHE A 348 -7.12 12.44 -14.62
CA PHE A 348 -6.27 11.76 -15.59
C PHE A 348 -5.37 12.74 -16.35
N TYR A 349 -5.94 13.79 -16.95
CA TYR A 349 -5.16 14.70 -17.77
C TYR A 349 -4.19 15.58 -16.95
N THR A 350 -4.51 15.93 -15.71
CA THR A 350 -3.58 16.67 -14.86
C THR A 350 -2.46 15.78 -14.33
N SER A 351 -2.77 14.58 -13.84
CA SER A 351 -1.76 13.72 -13.18
C SER A 351 -0.95 12.84 -14.12
N ILE A 352 -1.50 12.46 -15.28
CA ILE A 352 -0.85 11.52 -16.20
C ILE A 352 -0.34 12.23 -17.47
N ARG A 353 -1.05 13.26 -17.94
CA ARG A 353 -0.66 14.06 -19.10
C ARG A 353 -0.01 15.40 -18.75
N ASN A 354 0.10 15.72 -17.46
CA ASN A 354 0.69 16.95 -16.96
C ASN A 354 0.06 18.22 -17.54
N LEU A 355 -1.23 18.18 -17.89
CA LEU A 355 -1.97 19.36 -18.32
C LEU A 355 -2.28 20.26 -17.13
N THR A 356 -2.38 21.57 -17.39
CA THR A 356 -2.93 22.49 -16.38
C THR A 356 -4.41 22.14 -16.10
N PRO A 357 -4.97 22.51 -14.93
CA PRO A 357 -6.39 22.26 -14.67
C PRO A 357 -7.33 22.85 -15.74
N ALA A 358 -7.00 24.02 -16.29
CA ALA A 358 -7.79 24.66 -17.35
C ALA A 358 -7.71 23.87 -18.67
N ASP A 359 -6.51 23.43 -19.06
CA ASP A 359 -6.33 22.64 -20.29
C ASP A 359 -6.95 21.25 -20.17
N ALA A 360 -6.86 20.62 -18.99
CA ALA A 360 -7.53 19.35 -18.70
C ALA A 360 -9.05 19.48 -18.83
N ALA A 361 -9.66 20.51 -18.22
CA ALA A 361 -11.09 20.77 -18.35
C ALA A 361 -11.51 21.01 -19.81
N ALA A 362 -10.72 21.81 -20.56
CA ALA A 362 -10.96 22.05 -21.97
C ALA A 362 -10.87 20.75 -22.81
N LYS A 363 -9.86 19.92 -22.56
CA LYS A 363 -9.69 18.61 -23.19
C LYS A 363 -10.87 17.67 -22.91
N CYS A 364 -11.30 17.61 -21.65
CA CYS A 364 -12.46 16.81 -21.21
C CYS A 364 -13.80 17.28 -21.81
N ALA A 365 -13.89 18.55 -22.23
CA ALA A 365 -15.08 19.09 -22.87
C ALA A 365 -15.21 18.72 -24.37
N THR A 366 -14.15 18.19 -24.99
CA THR A 366 -14.14 17.85 -26.41
C THR A 366 -15.08 16.67 -26.74
N PRO A 367 -15.73 16.65 -27.92
CA PRO A 367 -16.64 15.57 -28.30
C PRO A 367 -16.03 14.16 -28.27
N PRO A 368 -14.77 13.94 -28.73
CA PRO A 368 -14.15 12.61 -28.66
C PRO A 368 -14.00 12.11 -27.22
N VAL A 369 -13.50 12.96 -26.32
CA VAL A 369 -13.30 12.59 -24.91
C VAL A 369 -14.65 12.37 -24.22
N LYS A 370 -15.66 13.22 -24.45
CA LYS A 370 -17.02 13.00 -23.93
C LYS A 370 -17.61 11.64 -24.32
N SER A 371 -17.31 11.17 -25.53
CA SER A 371 -17.74 9.85 -25.99
C SER A 371 -17.00 8.73 -25.24
N GLN A 372 -15.69 8.87 -25.02
CA GLN A 372 -14.90 7.94 -24.19
C GLN A 372 -15.41 7.89 -22.75
N LEU A 373 -15.78 9.04 -22.15
CA LEU A 373 -16.30 9.09 -20.78
C LEU A 373 -17.64 8.36 -20.60
N GLN A 374 -18.40 8.13 -21.67
CA GLN A 374 -19.61 7.29 -21.61
C GLN A 374 -19.28 5.80 -21.53
N GLN A 375 -18.02 5.42 -21.78
CA GLN A 375 -17.55 4.05 -21.87
C GLN A 375 -16.59 3.65 -20.73
N LEU A 376 -16.49 4.42 -19.64
CA LEU A 376 -15.57 4.12 -18.52
C LEU A 376 -15.81 2.75 -17.86
N GLN A 377 -17.02 2.20 -17.96
CA GLN A 377 -17.37 0.87 -17.46
C GLN A 377 -17.09 -0.25 -18.47
N ALA A 378 -16.79 0.09 -19.73
CA ALA A 378 -16.41 -0.88 -20.74
C ALA A 378 -14.95 -1.34 -20.52
N PRO A 379 -14.57 -2.52 -21.03
CA PRO A 379 -13.17 -2.92 -21.05
C PRO A 379 -12.28 -1.87 -21.73
N ALA A 380 -11.12 -1.58 -21.14
CA ALA A 380 -10.14 -0.69 -21.74
C ALA A 380 -9.65 -1.27 -23.09
N PRO A 381 -9.24 -0.40 -24.05
CA PRO A 381 -8.52 -0.84 -25.23
C PRO A 381 -7.33 -1.73 -24.88
N ALA A 382 -7.17 -2.84 -25.59
CA ALA A 382 -6.02 -3.72 -25.40
C ALA A 382 -4.75 -3.09 -25.99
N PRO A 383 -3.64 -3.01 -25.24
CA PRO A 383 -2.37 -2.53 -25.78
C PRO A 383 -1.78 -3.57 -26.75
N ALA A 384 -1.02 -3.09 -27.72
CA ALA A 384 -0.23 -3.92 -28.63
C ALA A 384 1.03 -4.48 -27.95
N VAL A 385 1.57 -3.73 -26.99
CA VAL A 385 2.70 -4.16 -26.14
C VAL A 385 2.16 -4.50 -24.74
N PRO A 386 2.36 -5.72 -24.23
CA PRO A 386 1.97 -6.05 -22.87
C PRO A 386 2.70 -5.16 -21.86
N ALA A 387 1.99 -4.67 -20.86
CA ALA A 387 2.64 -4.03 -19.71
C ALA A 387 3.58 -5.03 -19.02
N PRO A 388 4.63 -4.55 -18.32
CA PRO A 388 5.43 -5.39 -17.45
C PRO A 388 4.56 -6.15 -16.44
N HIS A 389 5.12 -7.20 -15.84
CA HIS A 389 4.43 -7.98 -14.82
C HIS A 389 4.33 -7.16 -13.53
N LEU A 390 3.18 -6.49 -13.36
CA LEU A 390 2.84 -5.57 -12.27
C LEU A 390 1.79 -6.17 -11.33
#